data_AF-A0A7K2U5P5-F1
#
_entry.id   AF-A0A7K2U5P5-F1
#
_cell.length_a   1.000
_cell.length_b   1.000
_cell.length_c   1.000
_cell.angle_alpha   90.00
_cell.angle_beta   90.00
_cell.angle_gamma   90.00
#
_symmetry.space_group_name_H-M   'P 1'
#
loop_
_entity.id
_entity.type
_entity.pdbx_description
1 polymer ?
#
loop_
_entity_poly.entity_id
_entity_poly.type
_entity_poly.pdbx_seq_one_letter_code
_entity_poly.pdbx_strand_id
1 'polypeptide(L)'
;MLRNGLEPWHLLILAIVIIVLFGSKKLPDAARGLGKSMRILKSEAEAMKKDGAERHAAGPAEGAAPAEPARHIGRPVPDGTPQARPHVEDGPAH
;
A
#
# COMPACT_ATOMS: atom_id res chain seq x y z
N MET A 1 -30.55 -1.53 -31.15
CA MET A 1 -29.62 -2.41 -31.90
C MET A 1 -28.24 -2.48 -31.23
N LEU A 2 -28.16 -2.48 -29.88
CA LEU A 2 -26.92 -2.29 -29.11
C LEU A 2 -26.64 -3.46 -28.13
N ARG A 3 -27.17 -4.67 -28.40
CA ARG A 3 -27.25 -5.75 -27.39
C ARG A 3 -26.32 -6.95 -27.63
N ASN A 4 -25.42 -6.87 -28.60
CA ASN A 4 -24.48 -7.96 -28.93
C ASN A 4 -22.98 -7.57 -28.83
N GLY A 5 -22.66 -6.33 -28.42
CA GLY A 5 -21.27 -5.84 -28.41
C GLY A 5 -20.41 -6.30 -27.22
N LEU A 6 -21.02 -6.93 -26.22
CA LEU A 6 -20.38 -7.35 -24.98
C LEU A 6 -20.98 -8.68 -24.49
N GLU A 7 -21.27 -9.62 -25.40
CA GLU A 7 -21.59 -10.96 -24.92
C GLU A 7 -20.41 -11.45 -24.09
N PRO A 8 -20.62 -11.84 -22.81
CA PRO A 8 -19.57 -12.25 -21.89
C PRO A 8 -18.61 -13.28 -22.49
N TRP A 9 -19.10 -14.03 -23.47
CA TRP A 9 -18.36 -14.97 -24.29
C TRP A 9 -17.15 -14.36 -25.02
N HIS A 10 -17.28 -13.19 -25.64
CA HIS A 10 -16.18 -12.54 -26.37
C HIS A 10 -15.10 -12.04 -25.41
N LEU A 11 -15.49 -11.52 -24.25
CA LEU A 11 -14.56 -11.11 -23.20
C LEU A 11 -13.78 -12.30 -22.65
N LEU A 12 -14.45 -13.46 -22.50
CA LEU A 12 -13.78 -14.69 -22.08
C LEU A 12 -12.71 -15.13 -23.09
N ILE A 13 -13.03 -15.12 -24.38
CA ILE A 13 -12.09 -15.45 -25.46
C ILE A 13 -10.91 -14.46 -25.46
N LEU A 14 -11.18 -13.15 -25.37
CA LEU A 14 -10.12 -12.14 -25.32
C LEU A 14 -9.22 -12.32 -24.09
N ALA A 15 -9.81 -12.60 -22.91
CA ALA A 15 -9.05 -12.87 -21.70
C ALA A 15 -8.15 -14.10 -21.87
N ILE A 16 -8.65 -15.18 -22.47
CA ILE A 16 -7.86 -16.38 -22.78
C ILE A 16 -6.70 -16.02 -23.71
N VAL A 17 -6.94 -15.26 -24.78
CA VAL A 17 -5.89 -14.83 -25.71
C VAL A 17 -4.82 -14.02 -24.98
N ILE A 18 -5.19 -13.04 -24.13
CA ILE A 18 -4.21 -12.27 -23.35
C ILE A 18 -3.43 -13.17 -22.39
N ILE A 19 -4.09 -14.13 -21.72
CA ILE A 19 -3.41 -15.09 -20.83
C ILE A 19 -2.39 -15.94 -21.61
N VAL A 20 -2.69 -16.34 -22.84
CA VAL A 20 -1.77 -17.12 -23.68
C VAL A 20 -0.57 -16.29 -24.14
N LEU A 21 -0.78 -15.03 -24.57
CA LEU A 21 0.32 -14.17 -25.01
C LEU A 21 1.22 -13.69 -23.86
N PHE A 22 0.64 -13.28 -22.74
CA PHE A 22 1.38 -12.70 -21.62
C PHE A 22 1.77 -13.73 -20.56
N GLY A 23 1.07 -14.86 -20.47
CA GLY A 23 1.24 -15.89 -19.46
C GLY A 23 0.42 -15.64 -18.19
N SER A 24 0.04 -16.73 -17.52
CA SER A 24 -0.83 -16.73 -16.33
C SER A 24 -0.29 -15.95 -15.13
N LYS A 25 1.03 -15.76 -15.03
CA LYS A 25 1.67 -15.01 -13.94
C LYS A 25 1.81 -13.51 -14.23
N LYS A 26 1.91 -13.09 -15.50
CA LYS A 26 2.19 -11.68 -15.85
C LYS A 26 0.95 -10.82 -15.92
N LEU A 27 -0.18 -11.39 -16.32
CA LEU A 27 -1.48 -10.70 -16.34
C LEU A 27 -1.92 -10.23 -14.93
N PRO A 28 -1.95 -11.09 -13.88
CA PRO A 28 -2.32 -10.65 -12.54
C PRO A 28 -1.26 -9.75 -11.89
N ASP A 29 0.02 -9.94 -12.20
CA ASP A 29 1.10 -9.09 -11.70
C ASP A 29 1.00 -7.67 -12.26
N ALA A 30 0.82 -7.54 -13.59
CA ALA A 30 0.59 -6.26 -14.25
C ALA A 30 -0.71 -5.60 -13.77
N ALA A 31 -1.80 -6.35 -13.62
CA ALA A 31 -3.05 -5.82 -13.07
C ALA A 31 -2.90 -5.32 -11.62
N ARG A 32 -2.10 -6.01 -10.80
CA ARG A 32 -1.79 -5.58 -9.42
C ARG A 32 -0.94 -4.30 -9.41
N GLY A 33 0.08 -4.21 -10.26
CA GLY A 33 0.93 -3.01 -10.38
C GLY A 33 0.15 -1.80 -10.89
N LEU A 34 -0.64 -1.98 -11.95
CA LEU A 34 -1.52 -0.95 -12.50
C LEU A 34 -2.61 -0.54 -11.52
N GLY A 35 -3.23 -1.50 -10.83
CA GLY A 35 -4.28 -1.24 -9.84
C GLY A 35 -3.78 -0.42 -8.64
N LYS A 36 -2.55 -0.67 -8.18
CA LYS A 36 -1.92 0.10 -7.10
C LYS A 36 -1.64 1.55 -7.52
N SER A 37 -1.18 1.75 -8.76
CA SER A 37 -0.97 3.08 -9.35
C SER A 37 -2.29 3.82 -9.57
N MET A 38 -3.29 3.16 -10.16
CA MET A 38 -4.64 3.72 -10.34
C MET A 38 -5.30 4.12 -9.03
N ARG A 39 -5.05 3.41 -7.93
CA ARG A 39 -5.58 3.77 -6.61
C ARG A 39 -5.00 5.08 -6.09
N ILE A 40 -3.69 5.29 -6.26
CA ILE A 40 -3.02 6.54 -5.86
C ILE A 40 -3.59 7.69 -6.70
N LEU A 41 -3.59 7.53 -8.03
CA LEU A 41 -4.15 8.52 -8.94
C LEU A 41 -5.63 8.79 -8.65
N LYS A 42 -6.42 7.76 -8.29
CA LYS A 42 -7.82 7.93 -7.91
C LYS A 42 -7.93 8.72 -6.60
N SER A 43 -7.14 8.41 -5.58
CA SER A 43 -7.17 9.17 -4.31
C SER A 43 -6.79 10.63 -4.51
N GLU A 44 -5.79 10.93 -5.34
CA GLU A 44 -5.41 12.31 -5.67
C GLU A 44 -6.47 13.00 -6.53
N ALA A 45 -7.03 12.32 -7.54
CA ALA A 45 -8.09 12.86 -8.38
C ALA A 45 -9.39 13.13 -7.59
N GLU A 46 -9.75 12.25 -6.64
CA GLU A 46 -10.89 12.43 -5.75
C GLU A 46 -10.66 13.61 -4.79
N ALA A 47 -9.44 13.79 -4.28
CA ALA A 47 -9.08 14.96 -3.48
C ALA A 47 -9.24 16.26 -4.28
N MET A 48 -8.76 16.29 -5.54
CA MET A 48 -8.97 17.46 -6.42
C MET A 48 -10.44 17.70 -6.74
N LYS A 49 -11.23 16.65 -6.91
CA LYS A 49 -12.67 16.75 -7.19
C LYS A 49 -13.45 17.24 -5.97
N LYS A 50 -13.06 16.80 -4.77
CA LYS A 50 -13.63 17.23 -3.49
C LYS A 50 -13.23 18.67 -3.16
N ASP A 51 -11.96 19.02 -3.35
CA ASP A 51 -11.48 20.40 -3.25
C ASP A 51 -12.16 21.32 -4.27
N GLY A 52 -12.44 20.86 -5.49
CA GLY A 52 -13.19 21.65 -6.47
C GLY A 52 -14.63 21.95 -6.04
N ALA A 53 -15.25 21.07 -5.26
CA ALA A 53 -16.57 21.28 -4.65
C ALA A 53 -16.49 22.11 -3.34
N GLU A 54 -15.44 21.92 -2.54
CA GLU A 54 -15.23 22.64 -1.27
C GLU A 54 -14.63 24.05 -1.47
N ARG A 55 -13.90 24.32 -2.56
CA ARG A 55 -13.43 25.67 -2.94
C ARG A 55 -14.55 26.62 -3.34
N HIS A 56 -15.75 26.11 -3.59
CA HIS A 56 -16.95 26.95 -3.68
C HIS A 56 -17.54 27.32 -2.30
N ALA A 57 -17.06 26.71 -1.21
CA ALA A 57 -17.64 26.85 0.13
C ALA A 57 -16.64 27.24 1.25
N ALA A 58 -15.32 27.18 1.05
CA ALA A 58 -14.37 27.56 2.10
C ALA A 58 -13.06 28.18 1.55
N GLY A 59 -12.81 29.43 1.94
CA GLY A 59 -11.53 30.12 1.80
C GLY A 59 -10.47 29.63 2.80
N PRO A 60 -9.21 30.07 2.67
CA PRO A 60 -8.04 29.39 3.25
C PRO A 60 -7.97 29.52 4.78
N ALA A 61 -8.09 28.39 5.47
CA ALA A 61 -7.64 28.22 6.85
C ALA A 61 -6.52 27.17 6.86
N GLU A 62 -5.34 27.63 6.46
CA GLU A 62 -4.09 26.91 6.66
C GLU A 62 -3.73 26.97 8.15
N GLY A 63 -3.83 25.83 8.86
CA GLY A 63 -3.60 25.80 10.29
C GLY A 63 -3.92 24.47 10.96
N ALA A 64 -3.19 23.41 10.62
CA ALA A 64 -3.05 22.25 11.51
C ALA A 64 -1.72 21.54 11.22
N ALA A 65 -0.73 21.79 12.07
CA ALA A 65 0.54 21.09 12.10
C ALA A 65 0.32 19.57 12.20
N PRO A 66 1.12 18.72 11.51
CA PRO A 66 1.03 17.27 11.66
C PRO A 66 1.36 16.85 13.10
N ALA A 67 0.34 16.40 13.82
CA ALA A 67 0.52 15.64 15.05
C ALA A 67 1.19 14.31 14.71
N GLU A 68 2.41 14.15 15.21
CA GLU A 68 3.27 12.98 15.12
C GLU A 68 2.64 11.77 15.85
N PRO A 69 2.37 10.62 15.19
CA PRO A 69 2.12 9.36 15.87
C PRO A 69 3.30 8.42 15.59
N ALA A 70 4.48 8.76 16.12
CA ALA A 70 5.67 7.94 15.98
C ALA A 70 5.79 6.87 17.09
N ARG A 71 4.72 6.19 17.55
CA ARG A 71 4.84 5.14 18.59
C ARG A 71 3.78 4.04 18.52
N HIS A 72 3.81 3.21 17.48
CA HIS A 72 3.28 1.84 17.59
C HIS A 72 3.91 0.92 16.54
N ILE A 73 5.21 0.64 16.71
CA ILE A 73 5.84 -0.53 16.12
C ILE A 73 6.54 -1.30 17.25
N GLY A 74 5.98 -2.46 17.58
CA GLY A 74 6.70 -3.62 18.08
C GLY A 74 7.33 -3.53 19.47
N ARG A 75 6.58 -3.89 20.50
CA ARG A 75 7.16 -4.60 21.65
C ARG A 75 6.49 -5.96 21.84
N PRO A 76 7.07 -7.03 21.29
CA PRO A 76 7.05 -8.33 21.93
C PRO A 76 8.22 -8.42 22.93
N VAL A 77 7.90 -9.00 24.06
CA VAL A 77 8.68 -9.23 25.27
C VAL A 77 9.90 -10.14 24.99
N PRO A 78 11.13 -9.79 25.43
CA PRO A 78 12.18 -10.79 25.63
C PRO A 78 11.96 -11.46 26.99
N ASP A 79 11.22 -12.56 26.98
CA ASP A 79 11.15 -13.49 28.10
C ASP A 79 12.44 -14.31 28.20
N GLY A 80 12.77 -14.67 29.43
CA GLY A 80 14.10 -15.01 29.89
C GLY A 80 14.83 -16.15 29.18
N THR A 81 16.13 -15.96 29.05
CA THR A 81 17.13 -17.02 29.24
C THR A 81 18.27 -16.49 30.10
N PRO A 82 18.25 -16.76 31.42
CA PRO A 82 19.43 -16.67 32.25
C PRO A 82 20.49 -17.68 31.81
N GLN A 83 21.77 -17.28 31.92
CA GLN A 83 22.96 -18.13 31.99
C GLN A 83 23.66 -18.49 30.67
N ALA A 84 24.82 -17.84 30.41
CA ALA A 84 26.10 -18.53 30.25
C ALA A 84 27.34 -17.59 30.18
N ARG A 85 27.97 -17.32 31.36
CA ARG A 85 29.43 -17.31 31.68
C ARG A 85 30.40 -16.37 30.90
N PRO A 86 31.64 -16.14 31.40
CA PRO A 86 32.04 -15.38 32.59
C PRO A 86 33.04 -14.25 32.22
N HIS A 87 32.89 -13.03 32.75
CA HIS A 87 33.97 -12.05 32.69
C HIS A 87 34.72 -12.05 34.03
N VAL A 88 35.80 -12.82 34.04
CA VAL A 88 36.94 -12.62 34.94
C VAL A 88 37.60 -11.31 34.51
N GLU A 89 37.80 -10.39 35.46
CA GLU A 89 39.02 -9.57 35.62
C GLU A 89 38.67 -8.32 36.47
N ASP A 90 38.70 -8.49 37.79
CA ASP A 90 38.88 -7.37 38.72
C ASP A 90 39.87 -7.86 39.79
N GLY A 91 41.14 -7.51 39.58
CA GLY A 91 42.28 -7.90 40.40
C GLY A 91 43.18 -6.68 40.59
N PRO A 92 43.35 -6.17 41.83
CA PRO A 92 44.13 -4.97 42.11
C PRO A 92 45.63 -5.30 42.33
N ALA A 93 46.46 -4.22 42.33
CA ALA A 93 47.93 -4.16 42.50
C ALA A 93 48.72 -4.41 41.20
N HIS A 94 49.64 -3.56 40.74
CA HIS A 94 50.65 -2.74 41.42
C HIS A 94 50.90 -1.42 40.67
#